data_AF-A0A925HF21-F1
#
_entry.id   AF-A0A925HF21-F1
#
_cell.length_a   1.000
_cell.length_b   1.000
_cell.length_c   1.000
_cell.angle_alpha   90.00
_cell.angle_beta   90.00
_cell.angle_gamma   90.00
#
_symmetry.space_group_name_H-M   'P 1'
#
loop_
_entity.id
_entity.type
_entity.pdbx_description
1 polymer ?
#
loop_
_entity_poly.entity_id
_entity_poly.type
_entity_poly.pdbx_seq_one_letter_code
_entity_poly.pdbx_strand_id
1 'polypeptide(L)'
;MVADAMAMPTGLVRLFILVLLLGPCQQAMAADPCAEGKLRPATIVDGNKLLLKWNGTVTEGMAPAIAGEFEAHKLRTKSVELSLQSCGGRTDYMAAVIGVLHHIKSSHKLTTVVERGAMCASACIPIFLAS
;
A
#
# COMPACT_ATOMS: atom_id res chain seq x y z
N MET A 1 -2.75 -32.24 -61.54
CA MET A 1 -3.57 -32.82 -60.46
C MET A 1 -3.62 -31.80 -59.33
N VAL A 2 -4.83 -31.30 -59.11
CA VAL A 2 -5.40 -30.70 -57.89
C VAL A 2 -4.54 -29.71 -57.10
N ALA A 3 -4.79 -28.42 -57.33
CA ALA A 3 -4.61 -27.38 -56.32
C ALA A 3 -5.80 -27.49 -55.37
N ASP A 4 -5.58 -27.98 -54.15
CA ASP A 4 -6.60 -28.05 -53.11
C ASP A 4 -6.57 -26.77 -52.26
N ALA A 5 -7.76 -26.28 -52.00
CA ALA A 5 -8.04 -24.98 -51.41
C ALA A 5 -7.90 -25.03 -49.89
N MET A 6 -7.34 -23.98 -49.28
CA MET A 6 -7.63 -23.66 -47.89
C MET A 6 -8.06 -22.21 -47.79
N ALA A 7 -9.32 -21.98 -48.16
CA ALA A 7 -10.06 -20.80 -47.77
C ALA A 7 -10.28 -20.85 -46.25
N MET A 8 -9.62 -19.93 -45.51
CA MET A 8 -9.90 -19.74 -44.09
C MET A 8 -11.24 -19.00 -43.95
N PRO A 9 -12.21 -19.54 -43.18
CA PRO A 9 -13.50 -18.89 -42.99
C PRO A 9 -13.35 -17.66 -42.08
N THR A 10 -13.68 -16.50 -42.63
CA THR A 10 -13.67 -15.15 -42.03
C THR A 10 -14.59 -14.98 -40.81
N GLY A 11 -15.35 -16.02 -40.43
CA GLY A 11 -16.31 -15.98 -39.31
C GLY A 11 -15.68 -16.11 -37.93
N LEU A 12 -14.51 -16.76 -37.79
CA LEU A 12 -13.95 -17.08 -36.47
C LEU A 12 -13.20 -15.89 -35.82
N VAL A 13 -12.72 -14.95 -36.63
CA VAL A 13 -11.89 -13.82 -36.15
C VAL A 13 -12.75 -12.75 -35.45
N ARG A 14 -14.03 -12.62 -35.81
CA ARG A 14 -14.92 -11.60 -35.24
C ARG A 14 -15.43 -11.94 -33.83
N LEU A 15 -15.48 -13.22 -33.46
CA LEU A 15 -16.05 -13.61 -32.16
C LEU A 15 -15.08 -13.39 -30.98
N PHE A 16 -13.77 -13.47 -31.23
CA PHE A 16 -12.76 -13.28 -30.17
C PHE A 16 -12.54 -11.81 -29.78
N ILE A 17 -12.82 -10.86 -30.67
CA ILE A 17 -12.63 -9.42 -30.38
C ILE A 17 -13.74 -8.89 -29.47
N LEU A 18 -14.94 -9.49 -29.50
CA LEU A 18 -16.08 -9.01 -28.70
C LEU A 18 -15.99 -9.40 -27.21
N VAL A 19 -15.25 -10.45 -26.86
CA VAL A 19 -15.16 -10.95 -25.47
C VAL A 19 -14.15 -10.15 -24.63
N LEU A 20 -13.18 -9.46 -25.26
CA LEU A 20 -12.17 -8.67 -24.55
C LEU A 20 -12.66 -7.29 -24.09
N LEU A 21 -13.81 -6.82 -24.57
CA LEU A 21 -14.38 -5.50 -24.22
C LEU A 21 -15.40 -5.53 -23.08
N LEU A 22 -15.75 -6.72 -22.57
CA LEU A 22 -16.70 -6.91 -21.47
C LEU A 22 -16.04 -7.39 -20.17
N GLY A 23 -14.71 -7.27 -20.07
CA GLY A 23 -14.05 -7.41 -18.78
C GLY A 23 -14.59 -6.31 -17.85
N PRO A 24 -15.12 -6.64 -16.65
CA PRO A 24 -15.53 -5.61 -15.72
C PRO A 24 -14.32 -4.73 -15.48
N CYS A 25 -14.43 -3.44 -15.83
CA CYS A 25 -13.57 -2.40 -15.30
C CYS A 25 -13.74 -2.45 -13.78
N GLN A 26 -12.96 -3.31 -13.12
CA GLN A 26 -12.76 -3.23 -11.68
C GLN A 26 -11.96 -1.96 -11.47
N GLN A 27 -12.67 -0.83 -11.45
CA GLN A 27 -12.12 0.40 -10.89
C GLN A 27 -11.78 0.04 -9.45
N ALA A 28 -10.49 -0.12 -9.18
CA ALA A 28 -9.98 -0.17 -7.82
C ALA A 28 -10.45 1.14 -7.17
N MET A 29 -11.44 1.05 -6.29
CA MET A 29 -11.89 2.20 -5.53
C MET A 29 -10.67 2.69 -4.75
N ALA A 30 -10.18 3.87 -5.10
CA ALA A 30 -9.07 4.48 -4.39
C ALA A 30 -9.45 4.55 -2.90
N ALA A 31 -8.57 4.05 -2.03
CA ALA A 31 -8.80 4.12 -0.60
C ALA A 31 -8.99 5.59 -0.20
N ASP A 32 -10.08 5.89 0.50
CA ASP A 32 -10.35 7.24 0.98
C ASP A 32 -9.27 7.62 2.04
N PRO A 33 -8.40 8.60 1.76
CA PRO A 33 -7.35 9.01 2.69
C PRO A 33 -7.90 9.68 3.96
N CYS A 34 -9.19 10.04 3.96
CA CYS A 34 -9.90 10.63 5.09
C CYS A 34 -10.84 9.66 5.83
N ALA A 35 -10.94 8.40 5.39
CA ALA A 35 -11.65 7.39 6.16
C ALA A 35 -10.94 7.07 7.49
N GLU A 36 -11.55 6.21 8.29
CA GLU A 36 -10.92 5.69 9.51
C GLU A 36 -9.55 5.05 9.20
N GLY A 37 -8.53 5.46 9.94
CA GLY A 37 -7.15 4.98 9.78
C GLY A 37 -7.00 3.49 10.03
N LYS A 38 -6.42 2.77 9.07
CA LYS A 38 -6.14 1.33 9.17
C LYS A 38 -4.72 1.00 8.70
N LEU A 39 -4.06 0.16 9.49
CA LEU A 39 -2.83 -0.51 9.09
C LEU A 39 -3.20 -1.79 8.35
N ARG A 40 -2.65 -1.98 7.16
CA ARG A 40 -2.77 -3.24 6.41
C ARG A 40 -1.86 -4.30 7.04
N PRO A 41 -2.16 -5.60 6.85
CA PRO A 41 -1.30 -6.67 7.33
C PRO A 41 0.16 -6.47 6.86
N ALA A 42 1.09 -6.66 7.79
CA ALA A 42 2.51 -6.51 7.51
C ALA A 42 2.97 -7.54 6.46
N THR A 43 3.93 -7.15 5.64
CA THR A 43 4.56 -8.04 4.66
C THR A 43 6.07 -7.98 4.84
N ILE A 44 6.75 -9.14 4.79
CA ILE A 44 8.21 -9.17 4.71
C ILE A 44 8.61 -9.32 3.24
N VAL A 45 9.40 -8.37 2.75
CA VAL A 45 9.94 -8.37 1.39
C VAL A 45 11.45 -8.59 1.43
N ASP A 46 11.97 -9.29 0.42
CA ASP A 46 13.40 -9.65 0.28
C ASP A 46 14.00 -10.34 1.51
N GLY A 47 13.15 -10.97 2.32
CA GLY A 47 13.51 -11.71 3.54
C GLY A 47 13.98 -10.85 4.71
N ASN A 48 14.04 -9.52 4.60
CA ASN A 48 14.57 -8.68 5.68
C ASN A 48 13.95 -7.28 5.79
N LYS A 49 12.96 -6.92 4.96
CA LYS A 49 12.30 -5.62 4.98
C LYS A 49 10.85 -5.76 5.41
N LEU A 50 10.49 -5.14 6.52
CA LEU A 50 9.11 -5.04 6.99
C LEU A 50 8.39 -3.93 6.22
N LEU A 51 7.39 -4.26 5.42
CA LEU A 51 6.49 -3.30 4.78
C LEU A 51 5.22 -3.14 5.60
N LEU A 52 4.97 -1.90 6.01
CA LEU A 52 3.76 -1.46 6.68
C LEU A 52 3.03 -0.49 5.75
N LYS A 53 1.73 -0.68 5.53
CA LYS A 53 0.91 0.23 4.72
C LYS A 53 -0.22 0.78 5.55
N TRP A 54 -0.32 2.10 5.65
CA TRP A 54 -1.37 2.79 6.36
C TRP A 54 -2.21 3.61 5.38
N ASN A 55 -3.53 3.39 5.42
CA ASN A 55 -4.53 4.23 4.76
C ASN A 55 -5.50 4.86 5.76
N GLY A 56 -5.89 6.11 5.54
CA GLY A 56 -6.91 6.82 6.33
C GLY A 56 -6.32 7.75 7.39
N THR A 57 -7.19 8.32 8.22
CA THR A 57 -6.87 9.34 9.23
C THR A 57 -5.88 8.88 10.30
N VAL A 58 -5.21 9.85 10.94
CA VAL A 58 -4.38 9.63 12.13
C VAL A 58 -5.30 9.42 13.33
N THR A 59 -5.47 8.16 13.73
CA THR A 59 -6.32 7.72 14.85
C THR A 59 -5.49 7.16 16.01
N GLU A 60 -6.12 7.01 17.17
CA GLU A 60 -5.49 6.51 18.40
C GLU A 60 -4.83 5.13 18.24
N GLY A 61 -5.47 4.25 17.46
CA GLY A 61 -5.01 2.88 17.27
C GLY A 61 -3.78 2.74 16.38
N MET A 62 -3.35 3.80 15.68
CA MET A 62 -2.28 3.68 14.69
C MET A 62 -0.91 3.42 15.31
N ALA A 63 -0.57 4.14 16.39
CA ALA A 63 0.69 3.94 17.10
C ALA A 63 0.83 2.51 17.67
N PRO A 64 -0.13 1.97 18.45
CA PRO A 64 -0.02 0.60 18.95
C PRO A 64 -0.08 -0.45 17.82
N ALA A 65 -0.80 -0.19 16.72
CA ALA A 65 -0.80 -1.11 15.57
C ALA A 65 0.60 -1.21 14.91
N ILE A 66 1.24 -0.08 14.64
CA ILE A 66 2.61 -0.05 14.08
C ILE A 66 3.60 -0.71 15.04
N ALA A 67 3.51 -0.38 16.34
CA ALA A 67 4.38 -0.98 17.35
C ALA A 67 4.19 -2.51 17.43
N GLY A 68 2.95 -2.99 17.42
CA GLY A 68 2.63 -4.41 17.43
C GLY A 68 3.21 -5.17 16.24
N GLU A 69 3.01 -4.64 15.03
CA GLU A 69 3.56 -5.26 13.81
C GLU A 69 5.09 -5.24 13.80
N PHE A 70 5.72 -4.16 14.28
CA PHE A 70 7.16 -4.09 14.41
C PHE A 70 7.68 -5.13 15.41
N GLU A 71 7.13 -5.17 16.62
CA GLU A 71 7.58 -6.08 17.68
C GLU A 71 7.43 -7.56 17.27
N ALA A 72 6.38 -7.91 16.52
CA ALA A 72 6.17 -9.26 15.99
C ALA A 72 7.19 -9.67 14.90
N HIS A 73 7.90 -8.72 14.29
CA HIS A 73 8.79 -8.96 13.16
C HIS A 73 10.22 -8.43 13.34
N LYS A 74 10.53 -7.73 14.43
CA LYS A 74 11.82 -7.05 14.66
C LYS A 74 13.03 -7.99 14.63
N LEU A 75 12.88 -9.26 15.03
CA LEU A 75 13.99 -10.22 15.01
C LEU A 75 14.26 -10.81 13.61
N ARG A 76 13.32 -10.65 12.68
CA ARG A 76 13.38 -11.22 11.32
C ARG A 76 13.65 -10.17 10.24
N THR A 77 13.74 -8.91 10.62
CA THR A 77 13.88 -7.80 9.67
C THR A 77 15.05 -6.91 10.06
N LYS A 78 15.62 -6.20 9.10
CA LYS A 78 16.73 -5.25 9.26
C LYS A 78 16.32 -3.82 8.92
N SER A 79 15.20 -3.68 8.22
CA SER A 79 14.65 -2.40 7.78
C SER A 79 13.14 -2.43 7.80
N VAL A 80 12.55 -1.26 7.96
CA VAL A 80 11.11 -1.02 7.99
C VAL A 80 10.79 0.08 6.97
N GLU A 81 9.78 -0.15 6.14
CA GLU A 81 9.19 0.89 5.30
C GLU A 81 7.73 1.09 5.69
N LEU A 82 7.36 2.34 5.96
CA LEU A 82 6.00 2.76 6.25
C LEU A 82 5.44 3.57 5.08
N SER A 83 4.53 2.95 4.31
CA SER A 83 3.78 3.62 3.26
C SER A 83 2.56 4.34 3.85
N LEU A 84 2.47 5.64 3.57
CA LEU A 84 1.51 6.57 4.16
C LEU A 84 0.51 7.08 3.11
N GLN A 85 -0.78 6.93 3.41
CA GLN A 85 -1.87 7.56 2.69
C GLN A 85 -2.88 8.10 3.70
N SER A 86 -2.79 9.37 4.07
CA SER A 86 -3.61 9.98 5.12
C SER A 86 -3.87 11.46 4.86
N CYS A 87 -5.10 11.91 5.07
CA CYS A 87 -5.42 13.33 5.04
C CYS A 87 -5.14 14.06 6.37
N GLY A 88 -4.56 13.35 7.35
CA GLY A 88 -4.21 13.89 8.65
C GLY A 88 -5.13 13.40 9.75
N GLY A 89 -5.20 14.14 10.85
CA GLY A 89 -5.92 13.76 12.05
C GLY A 89 -5.41 14.53 13.25
N ARG A 90 -5.59 13.96 14.45
CA ARG A 90 -5.21 14.64 15.69
C ARG A 90 -3.70 14.64 15.93
N THR A 91 -3.21 15.73 16.51
CA THR A 91 -1.77 15.96 16.74
C THR A 91 -1.19 15.13 17.89
N ASP A 92 -2.00 14.73 18.87
CA ASP A 92 -1.56 13.85 19.95
C ASP A 92 -1.35 12.41 19.45
N TYR A 93 -2.23 11.91 18.58
CA TYR A 93 -2.03 10.61 17.92
C TYR A 93 -0.83 10.63 16.98
N MET A 94 -0.62 11.74 16.28
CA MET A 94 0.58 11.98 15.49
C MET A 94 1.86 11.90 16.33
N ALA A 95 1.89 12.57 17.49
CA ALA A 95 3.04 12.54 18.39
C ALA A 95 3.33 11.11 18.90
N ALA A 96 2.27 10.34 19.21
CA ALA A 96 2.41 8.94 19.59
C ALA A 96 3.02 8.09 18.46
N VAL A 97 2.57 8.26 17.22
CA VAL A 97 3.14 7.57 16.05
C VAL A 97 4.62 7.94 15.88
N ILE A 98 4.97 9.24 15.96
CA ILE A 98 6.37 9.70 15.86
C ILE A 98 7.24 9.05 16.95
N GLY A 99 6.72 8.91 18.17
CA GLY A 99 7.41 8.19 19.24
C GLY A 99 7.73 6.73 18.87
N VAL A 100 6.79 6.02 18.26
CA VAL A 100 6.99 4.65 17.75
C VAL A 100 8.03 4.62 16.63
N LEU A 101 8.00 5.59 15.71
CA LEU A 101 8.99 5.66 14.62
C LEU A 101 10.41 5.90 15.15
N HIS A 102 10.56 6.74 16.18
CA HIS A 102 11.86 6.91 16.86
C HIS A 102 12.33 5.63 17.55
N HIS A 103 11.45 4.88 18.19
CA HIS A 103 11.78 3.57 18.76
C HIS A 103 12.26 2.60 17.68
N ILE A 104 11.59 2.52 16.53
CA ILE A 104 12.02 1.68 15.40
C ILE A 104 13.42 2.09 14.91
N LYS A 105 13.64 3.39 14.72
CA LYS A 105 14.94 3.95 14.26
C LYS A 105 16.12 3.64 15.19
N SER A 106 15.86 3.42 16.47
CA SER A 106 16.92 3.08 17.43
C SER A 106 17.61 1.74 17.12
N SER A 107 16.94 0.86 16.37
CA SER A 107 17.42 -0.50 16.10
C SER A 107 17.36 -0.92 14.63
N HIS A 108 16.54 -0.26 13.81
CA HIS A 108 16.30 -0.61 12.40
C HIS A 108 16.41 0.61 11.50
N LYS A 109 16.75 0.38 10.23
CA LYS A 109 16.59 1.42 9.21
C LYS A 109 15.10 1.66 8.98
N LEU A 110 14.61 2.88 9.18
CA LEU A 110 13.23 3.27 8.89
C LEU A 110 13.20 4.13 7.62
N THR A 111 12.22 3.89 6.78
CA THR A 111 11.90 4.76 5.63
C THR A 111 10.40 4.99 5.61
N THR A 112 9.98 6.24 5.46
CA THR A 112 8.58 6.60 5.20
C THR A 112 8.44 6.90 3.71
N VAL A 113 7.33 6.46 3.12
CA VAL A 113 7.04 6.69 1.70
C VAL A 113 5.60 7.15 1.54
N VAL A 114 5.36 8.07 0.60
CA VAL A 114 4.03 8.41 0.11
C VAL A 114 4.02 7.99 -1.36
N GLU A 115 3.24 6.97 -1.68
CA GLU A 115 3.17 6.44 -3.05
C GLU A 115 2.67 7.51 -4.03
N ARG A 116 3.06 7.42 -5.31
CA ARG A 116 2.61 8.40 -6.32
C ARG A 116 1.08 8.40 -6.40
N GLY A 117 0.48 9.57 -6.24
CA GLY A 117 -0.97 9.73 -6.24
C GLY A 117 -1.62 9.51 -4.87
N ALA A 118 -0.86 9.08 -3.86
CA ALA A 118 -1.33 9.05 -2.47
C ALA A 118 -1.27 10.45 -1.84
N MET A 119 -2.14 10.67 -0.85
CA MET A 119 -2.22 11.92 -0.10
C MET A 119 -1.48 11.79 1.24
N CYS A 120 -0.72 12.82 1.60
CA CYS A 120 -0.21 13.00 2.96
C CYS A 120 -0.38 14.47 3.35
N ALA A 121 -1.34 14.76 4.23
CA ALA A 121 -1.69 16.13 4.63
C ALA A 121 -1.75 16.30 6.15
N SER A 122 -1.64 17.55 6.62
CA SER A 122 -1.75 17.91 8.03
C SER A 122 -0.84 17.05 8.91
N ALA A 123 -1.38 16.37 9.93
CA ALA A 123 -0.66 15.47 10.84
C ALA A 123 0.13 14.34 10.16
N CYS A 124 -0.18 13.96 8.91
CA CYS A 124 0.61 12.98 8.17
C CYS A 124 2.02 13.51 7.81
N ILE A 125 2.14 14.81 7.52
CA ILE A 125 3.39 15.44 7.07
C ILE A 125 4.54 15.24 8.09
N PRO A 126 4.38 15.61 9.37
CA PRO A 126 5.45 15.39 10.34
C PRO A 126 5.73 13.90 10.61
N ILE A 127 4.75 13.01 10.43
CA ILE A 127 4.99 11.55 10.51
C ILE A 127 5.87 11.11 9.35
N PHE A 128 5.59 11.57 8.13
CA PHE A 128 6.43 11.31 6.96
C PHE A 128 7.86 11.82 7.17
N LEU A 129 8.03 12.97 7.82
CA LEU A 129 9.35 13.55 8.08
C LEU A 129 10.12 12.90 9.26
N ALA A 130 9.49 11.98 10.00
CA ALA A 130 10.10 11.39 11.20
C ALA A 130 11.02 10.17 10.93
N SER A 131 11.11 9.71 9.67
CA SER A 131 12.00 8.60 9.25
C SER A 131 13.48 8.86 9.47
#